data_AF-A0A2X3ETE6-F1
#
_entry.id   AF-A0A2X3ETE6-F1
#
_cell.length_a   1.000
_cell.length_b   1.000
_cell.length_c   1.000
_cell.angle_alpha   90.00
_cell.angle_beta   90.00
_cell.angle_gamma   90.00
#
_symmetry.space_group_name_H-M   'P 1'
#
loop_
_entity.id
_entity.type
_entity.pdbx_description
1 polymer ?
#
loop_
_entity_poly.entity_id
_entity_poly.type
_entity_poly.pdbx_seq_one_letter_code
_entity_poly.pdbx_strand_id
1 'polypeptide(L)' 'MKIVEVKHPLVKHKLGLMREHDISTKRFRELASEVGQLTDL' A
#
# COMPACT_ATOMS: atom_id res chain seq x y z
N MET A 1 -12.98 3.35 -19.39
CA MET A 1 -11.87 3.44 -18.40
C MET A 1 -11.34 2.04 -18.15
N LYS A 2 -10.01 1.82 -18.22
CA LYS A 2 -9.41 0.50 -17.97
C LYS A 2 -9.07 0.38 -16.48
N ILE A 3 -9.53 -0.68 -15.84
CA ILE A 3 -9.21 -1.01 -14.45
C ILE A 3 -8.16 -2.12 -14.46
N VAL A 4 -7.07 -1.93 -13.70
CA VAL A 4 -6.03 -2.94 -13.53
C VAL A 4 -5.85 -3.20 -12.05
N GLU A 5 -6.07 -4.43 -11.62
CA GLU A 5 -5.78 -4.87 -10.25
C GLU A 5 -4.29 -5.20 -10.13
N VAL A 6 -3.60 -4.59 -9.16
CA VAL A 6 -2.20 -4.91 -8.88
C VAL A 6 -2.11 -6.19 -8.04
N LYS A 7 -1.57 -7.26 -8.62
CA LYS A 7 -1.48 -8.58 -7.98
C LYS A 7 -0.14 -8.88 -7.30
N HIS A 8 0.75 -7.89 -7.17
CA HIS A 8 2.08 -8.07 -6.60
C HIS A 8 2.04 -8.44 -5.09
N PRO A 9 2.79 -9.45 -4.62
CA PRO A 9 2.75 -9.90 -3.23
C PRO A 9 3.07 -8.79 -2.21
N LEU A 10 4.06 -7.93 -2.51
CA LEU A 10 4.43 -6.83 -1.60
C LEU A 10 3.35 -5.76 -1.49
N VAL A 11 2.57 -5.52 -2.56
CA VAL A 11 1.46 -4.56 -2.51
C VAL A 11 0.36 -5.10 -1.61
N LYS A 12 0.02 -6.39 -1.71
CA LYS A 12 -0.95 -7.04 -0.82
C LYS A 12 -0.48 -7.02 0.64
N HIS A 13 0.79 -7.33 0.89
CA HIS A 13 1.36 -7.33 2.23
C HIS A 13 1.31 -5.94 2.87
N LYS A 14 1.82 -4.91 2.19
CA LYS A 14 1.83 -3.53 2.70
C LYS A 14 0.42 -2.97 2.88
N LEU A 15 -0.50 -3.26 1.95
CA LEU A 15 -1.91 -2.90 2.09
C LEU A 15 -2.57 -3.56 3.31
N GLY A 16 -2.17 -4.78 3.65
CA GLY A 16 -2.58 -5.44 4.89
C GLY A 16 -2.14 -4.67 6.13
N LEU A 17 -0.86 -4.29 6.19
CA LEU A 17 -0.31 -3.49 7.30
C LEU A 17 -1.01 -2.12 7.41
N MET A 18 -1.34 -1.47 6.28
CA MET A 18 -2.07 -0.18 6.27
C MET A 18 -3.48 -0.25 6.87
N ARG A 19 -4.06 -1.44 7.02
CA ARG A 19 -5.41 -1.66 7.57
C ARG A 19 -5.42 -2.01 9.05
N GLU A 20 -4.25 -2.06 9.70
CA GLU A 20 -4.17 -2.22 11.16
C GLU A 20 -4.85 -1.02 11.85
N HIS A 21 -5.74 -1.30 12.81
CA HIS A 21 -6.57 -0.28 13.46
C HIS A 21 -5.72 0.80 14.17
N ASP A 22 -4.65 0.37 14.84
CA ASP A 22 -3.81 1.24 15.67
C ASP A 22 -2.51 1.70 14.97
N ILE A 23 -2.48 1.69 13.63
CA ILE A 23 -1.32 2.17 12.88
C ILE A 23 -1.06 3.65 13.13
N SER A 24 0.19 4.00 13.45
CA SER A 24 0.56 5.41 13.59
C SER A 24 0.49 6.15 12.26
N THR A 25 0.17 7.45 12.30
CA THR A 25 0.11 8.29 11.10
C THR A 25 1.43 8.33 10.33
N LYS A 26 2.57 8.22 11.03
CA LYS A 26 3.90 8.13 10.41
C LYS A 26 4.02 6.83 9.61
N ARG A 27 3.71 5.69 10.24
CA ARG A 27 3.85 4.37 9.61
C ARG A 27 2.92 4.21 8.42
N PHE A 28 1.70 4.73 8.50
CA PHE A 28 0.78 4.75 7.38
C PHE A 28 1.34 5.54 6.18
N ARG A 29 1.93 6.73 6.41
CA ARG A 29 2.53 7.53 5.33
C ARG A 29 3.72 6.83 4.68
N GLU A 30 4.59 6.19 5.47
CA GLU A 30 5.72 5.41 4.94
C GLU A 30 5.23 4.28 4.03
N LEU A 31 4.27 3.48 4.49
CA LEU A 31 3.70 2.39 3.70
C LEU A 31 3.00 2.90 2.43
N ALA A 32 2.30 4.03 2.51
CA ALA A 32 1.65 4.64 1.34
C ALA A 32 2.69 5.05 0.27
N SER A 33 3.81 5.65 0.67
CA SER A 33 4.92 5.97 -0.25
C SER A 33 5.54 4.72 -0.86
N GLU A 34 5.76 3.67 -0.06
CA GLU A 34 6.31 2.40 -0.54
C GLU A 34 5.36 1.69 -1.52
N VAL A 35 4.04 1.77 -1.30
CA VAL A 35 3.04 1.23 -2.23
C VAL A 35 3.06 2.03 -3.54
N GLY A 36 3.10 3.36 -3.49
CA GLY A 36 3.18 4.21 -4.69
C GLY A 36 4.38 3.86 -5.59
N GLN A 37 5.56 3.68 -4.98
CA GLN A 37 6.77 3.24 -5.68
C GLN A 37 6.64 1.86 -6.35
N LEU A 38 5.80 0.97 -5.83
CA LEU A 38 5.58 -0.35 -6.41
C LEU A 38 4.52 -0.36 -7.52
N THR A 39 3.70 0.69 -7.60
CA THR A 39 2.57 0.79 -8.55
C THR A 39 2.75 1.87 -9.61
N ASP A 40 3.89 2.55 -9.64
CA ASP A 40 4.15 3.74 -10.46
C ASP A 40 3.05 4.83 -10.30
N LEU A 41 2.66 5.08 -9.04
CA LEU A 41 1.85 6.22 -8.60
C LEU A 41 2.72 7.35 -8.04
#